data_AF-A0A1I5MQ04-F1
#
_entry.id   AF-A0A1I5MQ04-F1
#
_cell.length_a   1.000
_cell.length_b   1.000
_cell.length_c   1.000
_cell.angle_alpha   90.00
_cell.angle_beta   90.00
_cell.angle_gamma   90.00
#
_symmetry.space_group_name_H-M   'P 1'
#
loop_
_entity.id
_entity.type
_entity.pdbx_description
1 polymer ?
#
loop_
_entity_poly.entity_id
_entity_poly.type
_entity_poly.pdbx_seq_one_letter_code
_entity_poly.pdbx_strand_id
1 'polypeptide(L)'
;TNNMEMPATQVALLYKYRWRVELFFKWIKQHLKIKSFWGTTETAVRIQIYSAITAYCMVAIVEHDLKLHRSTYEVLRILSASLLDKTPIKELFTKEPEYVADDGQLTLNFI
;
A
#
# COMPACT_ATOMS: atom_id res chain seq x y z
N THR A 1 1.67 9.23 31.23
CA THR A 1 2.58 8.14 31.61
C THR A 1 2.65 8.10 33.12
N ASN A 2 2.51 6.92 33.75
CA ASN A 2 2.75 6.71 35.19
C ASN A 2 4.25 6.51 35.50
N ASN A 3 5.10 6.40 34.47
CA ASN A 3 6.53 6.21 34.67
C ASN A 3 7.25 7.57 34.65
N MET A 4 7.74 8.01 35.81
CA MET A 4 8.49 9.26 36.01
C MET A 4 10.01 9.10 35.83
N GLU A 5 10.51 7.86 35.75
CA GLU A 5 11.94 7.57 35.59
C GLU A 5 12.41 7.68 34.13
N MET A 6 11.48 7.64 33.18
CA MET A 6 11.79 7.69 31.75
C MET A 6 12.06 9.13 31.29
N PRO A 7 13.16 9.40 30.57
CA PRO A 7 13.42 10.72 30.01
C PRO A 7 12.31 11.12 29.02
N ALA A 8 11.94 12.40 29.02
CA ALA A 8 10.85 12.94 28.19
C ALA A 8 11.02 12.63 26.69
N THR A 9 12.26 12.52 26.21
CA THR A 9 12.60 12.14 24.83
C THR A 9 12.16 10.72 24.49
N GLN A 10 12.33 9.75 25.40
CA GLN A 10 11.86 8.38 25.21
C GLN A 10 10.34 8.30 25.23
N VAL A 11 9.70 9.07 26.10
CA VAL A 11 8.23 9.16 26.12
C VAL A 11 7.73 9.68 24.76
N ALA A 12 8.29 10.79 24.27
CA ALA A 12 7.93 11.35 22.96
C ALA A 12 8.17 10.35 21.82
N LEU A 13 9.28 9.62 21.86
CA LEU A 13 9.61 8.58 20.88
C LEU A 13 8.60 7.42 20.90
N LEU A 14 8.18 6.97 22.08
CA LEU A 14 7.17 5.92 22.23
C LEU A 14 5.81 6.36 21.65
N TYR A 15 5.42 7.61 21.90
CA TYR A 15 4.24 8.18 21.26
C TYR A 15 4.39 8.21 19.74
N LYS A 16 5.55 8.59 19.20
CA LYS A 16 5.83 8.55 17.75
C LYS A 16 5.69 7.14 17.18
N TYR A 17 6.19 6.12 17.86
CA TYR A 17 6.05 4.72 17.41
C TYR A 17 4.59 4.25 17.43
N ARG A 18 3.83 4.61 18.47
CA ARG A 18 2.41 4.28 18.52
C ARG A 18 1.64 4.86 17.34
N TRP A 19 1.91 6.11 16.99
CA TRP A 19 1.33 6.76 15.81
C TRP A 19 1.72 6.06 14.50
N ARG A 20 2.97 5.58 14.38
CA ARG A 20 3.39 4.79 13.21
C ARG A 20 2.59 3.50 13.05
N VAL A 21 2.32 2.80 14.15
CA VAL A 21 1.49 1.58 14.14
C VAL A 21 0.05 1.91 13.73
N GLU A 22 -0.52 3.01 14.24
CA GLU A 22 -1.87 3.46 13.85
C GLU A 22 -1.94 3.82 12.36
N LEU A 23 -0.94 4.53 11.83
CA LEU A 23 -0.85 4.86 10.41
C LEU A 23 -0.72 3.60 9.53
N PHE A 24 0.03 2.60 9.98
CA PHE A 24 0.15 1.31 9.31
C PHE A 24 -1.22 0.60 9.21
N PHE A 25 -1.94 0.47 10.33
CA PHE A 25 -3.27 -0.15 10.30
C PHE A 25 -4.31 0.67 9.55
N LYS A 26 -4.19 2.01 9.57
CA LYS A 26 -5.02 2.88 8.73
C LYS A 26 -4.76 2.59 7.25
N TRP A 27 -3.50 2.48 6.85
CA TRP A 27 -3.12 2.17 5.48
C TRP A 27 -3.67 0.81 5.04
N ILE A 28 -3.53 -0.24 5.87
CA ILE A 28 -4.05 -1.58 5.57
C ILE A 28 -5.57 -1.52 5.33
N LYS A 29 -6.31 -0.92 6.27
CA LYS A 29 -7.77 -0.85 6.17
C LYS A 29 -8.24 -0.07 4.94
N GLN A 30 -7.51 0.97 4.55
CA GLN A 30 -7.85 1.80 3.39
C GLN A 30 -7.55 1.11 2.05
N HIS A 31 -6.42 0.43 1.95
CA HIS A 31 -5.89 0.01 0.64
C HIS A 31 -6.10 -1.49 0.34
N LEU A 32 -6.12 -2.37 1.34
CA LEU A 32 -6.29 -3.82 1.13
C LEU A 32 -7.74 -4.30 1.03
N LYS A 33 -8.73 -3.38 0.93
CA LYS A 33 -10.18 -3.69 0.81
C LYS A 33 -10.65 -4.81 1.75
N ILE A 34 -10.25 -4.78 3.02
CA ILE A 34 -10.84 -5.66 4.06
C ILE A 34 -12.24 -5.11 4.37
N LYS A 35 -13.20 -5.32 3.45
CA LYS A 35 -14.56 -4.75 3.54
C LYS A 35 -15.46 -5.53 4.50
N SER A 36 -15.20 -6.82 4.68
CA SER A 36 -15.92 -7.68 5.63
C SER A 36 -15.07 -8.90 5.97
N PHE A 37 -15.19 -9.39 7.19
CA PHE A 37 -14.59 -10.65 7.56
C PHE A 37 -15.42 -11.79 6.98
N TRP A 38 -14.80 -12.65 6.17
CA TRP A 38 -15.47 -13.81 5.56
C TRP A 38 -15.80 -14.94 6.55
N GLY A 39 -15.39 -14.80 7.81
CA GLY A 39 -15.68 -15.75 8.87
C GLY A 39 -15.68 -15.03 10.22
N THR A 40 -16.57 -15.47 11.11
CA THR A 40 -16.75 -14.90 12.45
C THR A 40 -15.93 -15.60 13.51
N THR A 41 -15.25 -16.70 13.17
CA THR A 41 -14.38 -17.43 14.09
C THR A 41 -13.06 -16.69 14.27
N GLU A 42 -12.49 -16.77 15.47
CA GLU A 42 -11.23 -16.11 15.79
C GLU A 42 -10.09 -16.52 14.83
N THR A 43 -10.01 -17.80 14.49
CA THR A 43 -9.02 -18.32 13.54
C THR A 43 -9.19 -17.72 12.15
N ALA A 44 -10.43 -17.59 11.66
CA ALA A 44 -10.68 -16.99 10.35
C ALA A 44 -10.26 -15.52 10.32
N VAL A 45 -10.53 -14.77 11.39
CA VAL A 45 -10.10 -13.38 11.54
C VAL A 45 -8.57 -13.26 11.59
N ARG A 46 -7.89 -14.11 12.37
CA ARG A 46 -6.42 -14.14 12.46
C ARG A 46 -5.77 -14.40 11.09
N ILE A 47 -6.26 -15.40 10.35
CA ILE A 47 -5.75 -15.73 9.00
C ILE A 47 -5.92 -14.55 8.04
N GLN A 48 -7.06 -13.87 8.08
CA GLN A 48 -7.30 -12.70 7.23
C GLN A 48 -6.35 -11.55 7.54
N ILE A 49 -6.08 -11.29 8.83
CA ILE A 49 -5.10 -10.29 9.26
C ILE A 49 -3.70 -10.67 8.79
N TYR A 50 -3.28 -11.92 8.98
CA TYR A 50 -1.97 -12.38 8.52
C TYR A 50 -1.82 -12.31 7.00
N SER A 51 -2.85 -12.68 6.25
CA SER A 51 -2.86 -12.55 4.78
C SER A 51 -2.70 -11.08 4.34
N ALA A 52 -3.41 -10.16 4.99
CA ALA A 52 -3.28 -8.73 4.68
C ALA A 52 -1.88 -8.17 4.99
N ILE A 53 -1.27 -8.59 6.09
CA ILE A 53 0.11 -8.22 6.44
C ILE A 53 1.09 -8.79 5.41
N THR A 54 0.94 -10.06 5.02
CA THR A 54 1.79 -10.70 4.00
C THR A 54 1.70 -9.97 2.66
N ALA A 55 0.49 -9.61 2.22
CA ALA A 55 0.28 -8.85 0.99
C ALA A 55 0.94 -7.46 1.06
N TYR A 56 0.85 -6.75 2.18
CA TYR A 56 1.59 -5.49 2.38
C TYR A 56 3.10 -5.69 2.26
N CYS A 57 3.65 -6.71 2.94
CA CYS A 57 5.07 -7.00 2.88
C CYS A 57 5.54 -7.28 1.45
N MET A 58 4.76 -8.03 0.67
CA MET A 58 5.08 -8.27 -0.74
C MET A 58 5.13 -6.96 -1.54
N VAL A 59 4.15 -6.08 -1.40
CA VAL A 59 4.14 -4.78 -2.09
C VAL A 59 5.34 -3.92 -1.67
N ALA A 60 5.66 -3.88 -0.39
CA ALA A 60 6.81 -3.13 0.12
C ALA A 60 8.14 -3.68 -0.38
N ILE A 61 8.28 -5.01 -0.48
CA ILE A 61 9.47 -5.66 -1.07
C ILE A 61 9.59 -5.30 -2.56
N VAL A 62 8.48 -5.37 -3.31
CA VAL A 62 8.46 -5.00 -4.73
C VAL A 62 8.85 -3.54 -4.92
N GLU A 63 8.28 -2.62 -4.14
CA GLU A 63 8.65 -1.19 -4.17
C GLU A 63 10.16 -1.01 -3.93
N HIS A 64 10.68 -1.65 -2.88
CA HIS A 64 12.07 -1.54 -2.46
C HIS A 64 13.04 -2.12 -3.49
N ASP A 65 12.79 -3.33 -3.98
CA ASP A 65 13.69 -4.07 -4.87
C ASP A 65 13.72 -3.48 -6.29
N LEU A 66 12.58 -2.96 -6.76
CA LEU A 66 12.50 -2.28 -8.06
C LEU A 66 12.87 -0.80 -7.99
N LYS A 67 13.16 -0.26 -6.78
CA LYS A 67 13.47 1.16 -6.54
C LYS A 67 12.48 2.09 -7.23
N LEU A 68 11.21 1.69 -7.21
CA LEU A 68 10.14 2.46 -7.82
C LEU A 68 9.98 3.71 -6.95
N HIS A 69 10.33 4.89 -7.46
CA HIS A 69 10.15 6.17 -6.77
C HIS A 69 8.65 6.58 -6.75
N ARG A 70 7.77 5.59 -6.55
CA ARG A 70 6.32 5.68 -6.57
C ARG A 70 5.79 5.34 -5.18
N SER A 71 4.59 5.79 -4.87
CA SER A 71 3.99 5.45 -3.58
C SER A 71 3.66 3.96 -3.50
N THR A 72 3.77 3.35 -2.31
CA THR A 72 3.35 1.96 -2.04
C THR A 72 1.91 1.69 -2.51
N TYR A 73 1.05 2.71 -2.48
CA TYR A 73 -0.32 2.64 -2.99
C TYR A 73 -0.40 2.49 -4.51
N GLU A 74 0.39 3.24 -5.28
CA GLU A 74 0.42 3.12 -6.74
C GLU A 74 0.94 1.77 -7.17
N VAL A 75 1.99 1.27 -6.50
CA VAL A 75 2.51 -0.07 -6.71
C VAL A 75 1.40 -1.11 -6.47
N LEU A 76 0.70 -1.01 -5.33
CA LEU A 76 -0.44 -1.89 -5.04
C LEU A 76 -1.55 -1.79 -6.10
N ARG A 77 -1.87 -0.58 -6.60
CA ARG A 77 -2.92 -0.40 -7.62
C ARG A 77 -2.56 -1.09 -8.93
N ILE A 78 -1.33 -0.90 -9.42
CA ILE A 78 -0.85 -1.51 -10.66
C ILE A 78 -0.86 -3.03 -10.50
N LEU A 79 -0.30 -3.54 -9.40
CA LEU A 79 -0.32 -4.98 -9.10
C LEU A 79 -1.74 -5.54 -9.02
N SER A 80 -2.67 -4.80 -8.41
CA SER A 80 -4.08 -5.20 -8.30
C SER A 80 -4.79 -5.26 -9.67
N ALA A 81 -4.46 -4.34 -10.58
CA ALA A 81 -5.01 -4.32 -11.94
C ALA A 81 -4.42 -5.44 -12.81
N SER A 82 -3.17 -5.81 -12.55
CA SER A 82 -2.41 -6.80 -13.32
C SER A 82 -2.29 -8.17 -12.64
N LEU A 83 -3.17 -8.50 -11.67
CA LEU A 83 -3.09 -9.75 -10.90
C LEU A 83 -3.07 -11.03 -11.75
N LEU A 84 -3.74 -11.00 -12.90
CA LEU A 84 -3.86 -12.13 -13.82
C LEU A 84 -2.99 -11.95 -15.07
N ASP A 85 -2.26 -10.85 -15.15
CA ASP A 85 -1.38 -10.57 -16.27
C ASP A 85 -0.09 -11.39 -16.13
N LYS A 86 0.42 -11.90 -17.26
CA LYS A 86 1.66 -12.67 -17.35
C LYS A 86 2.86 -11.81 -17.70
N THR A 87 2.67 -10.51 -17.91
CA THR A 87 3.76 -9.57 -18.14
C THR A 87 4.73 -9.58 -16.96
N PRO A 88 6.06 -9.53 -17.22
CA PRO A 88 7.03 -9.52 -16.14
C PRO A 88 6.90 -8.23 -15.32
N ILE A 89 7.06 -8.35 -14.01
CA ILE A 89 6.80 -7.27 -13.02
C ILE A 89 7.57 -5.98 -13.37
N LYS A 90 8.79 -6.09 -13.89
CA LYS A 90 9.59 -4.92 -14.31
C LYS A 90 8.92 -4.13 -15.43
N GLU A 91 8.32 -4.83 -16.39
CA GLU A 91 7.69 -4.21 -17.55
C GLU A 91 6.34 -3.55 -17.20
N LEU A 92 5.64 -4.11 -16.21
CA LEU A 92 4.39 -3.56 -15.67
C LEU A 92 4.55 -2.13 -15.13
N PHE A 93 5.72 -1.80 -14.59
CA PHE A 93 5.99 -0.47 -14.01
C PHE A 93 6.65 0.51 -14.98
N THR A 94 7.26 0.03 -16.07
CA THR A 94 7.82 0.88 -17.14
C THR A 94 6.77 1.41 -18.11
N LYS A 95 5.61 0.74 -18.24
CA LYS A 95 4.51 1.32 -18.99
C LYS A 95 3.99 2.55 -18.23
N GLU A 96 4.30 3.73 -18.74
CA GLU A 96 3.46 4.90 -18.46
C GLU A 96 2.04 4.56 -18.90
N PRO A 97 1.00 5.05 -18.20
CA PRO A 97 -0.34 4.93 -18.74
C PRO A 97 -0.31 5.59 -20.12
N GLU A 98 -0.44 4.80 -21.18
CA GLU A 98 -0.85 5.34 -22.47
C GLU A 98 -2.19 6.02 -22.19
N TYR A 99 -2.14 7.34 -22.09
CA TYR A 99 -3.32 8.18 -22.27
C TYR A 99 -3.73 7.95 -23.72
N VAL A 100 -4.48 6.88 -23.96
CA VAL A 100 -5.32 6.80 -25.14
C VAL A 100 -6.41 7.83 -24.84
N ALA A 101 -6.11 9.08 -25.19
CA ALA A 101 -7.09 10.13 -25.27
C ALA A 101 -8.01 9.78 -26.46
N ASP A 102 -8.89 8.79 -26.27
CA ASP A 102 -10.04 8.56 -27.13
C ASP A 102 -11.18 9.47 -26.67
N ASP A 103 -10.88 10.76 -26.56
CA ASP A 103 -11.85 11.81 -26.29
C ASP A 103 -12.15 12.62 -27.56
N GLY A 104 -11.84 12.09 -28.76
CA GLY A 104 -12.26 12.67 -30.04
C GLY A 104 -11.90 14.15 -30.24
N GLN A 105 -11.03 14.72 -29.40
CA GLN A 105 -10.71 16.13 -29.36
C GLN A 105 -9.47 16.38 -30.20
N LEU A 106 -9.64 17.17 -31.25
CA LEU A 106 -8.54 17.71 -32.07
C LEU A 106 -7.71 18.66 -31.21
N THR A 107 -6.44 18.30 -30.97
CA THR A 107 -5.47 19.20 -30.34
C THR A 107 -5.06 20.27 -31.35
N LEU A 108 -5.50 21.51 -31.13
CA LEU A 108 -5.06 22.66 -31.91
C LEU A 108 -3.69 23.12 -31.43
N ASN A 109 -2.65 22.70 -32.15
CA ASN A 109 -1.31 23.24 -32.00
C ASN A 109 -1.26 24.63 -32.64
N PHE A 110 -1.27 25.67 -31.81
CA PHE A 110 -0.93 27.01 -32.26
C PHE A 110 0.59 27.13 -32.34
N ILE A 111 1.07 27.37 -33.57
CA ILE A 111 2.44 27.80 -33.90
C ILE A 111 2.66 29.22 -33.39
#